data_AF-A0A7S6MES3-F1
#
_entry.id   AF-A0A7S6MES3-F1
#
_cell.length_a   1.000
_cell.length_b   1.000
_cell.length_c   1.000
_cell.angle_alpha   90.00
_cell.angle_beta   90.00
_cell.angle_gamma   90.00
#
_symmetry.space_group_name_H-M   'P 1'
#
loop_
_entity.id
_entity.type
_entity.pdbx_description
1 polymer ?
#
loop_
_entity_poly.entity_id
_entity_poly.type
_entity_poly.pdbx_seq_one_letter_code
_entity_poly.pdbx_strand_id
1 'polypeptide(L)'
;MMARVRSRAKRAFTLVEILIVVVILGILAAIVIPQFTDASQEATMSSVKSMLQTIRSQIELYRVKNNGVLPDLSADWDDLVDGDYLQAAPVNPITGGSAVGDMGDDWHWDAAEGNIQARNPDDIDFDGDGNGDGDPLPW
;
A
#
# COMPACT_ATOMS: atom_id res chain seq x y z
N MET A 1 12.01 67.34 -30.97
CA MET A 1 12.84 66.56 -30.02
C MET A 1 12.47 65.08 -30.20
N MET A 2 13.33 64.28 -30.84
CA MET A 2 13.06 62.85 -31.10
C MET A 2 13.66 62.01 -29.97
N ALA A 3 12.81 61.32 -29.20
CA ALA A 3 13.23 60.40 -28.16
C ALA A 3 13.74 59.10 -28.78
N ARG A 4 15.01 58.77 -28.53
CA ARG A 4 15.66 57.56 -29.03
C ARG A 4 15.26 56.37 -28.14
N VAL A 5 14.43 55.48 -28.65
CA VAL A 5 14.09 54.22 -27.97
C VAL A 5 15.34 53.34 -27.91
N ARG A 6 15.89 53.12 -26.71
CA ARG A 6 16.95 52.13 -26.47
C ARG A 6 16.33 50.74 -26.56
N SER A 7 16.70 49.95 -27.57
CA SER A 7 16.40 48.52 -27.58
C SER A 7 17.21 47.84 -26.48
N ARG A 8 16.54 47.23 -25.50
CA ARG A 8 17.19 46.27 -24.59
C ARG A 8 17.56 45.04 -25.41
N ALA A 9 18.84 44.72 -25.48
CA ALA A 9 19.30 43.45 -26.04
C ALA A 9 18.63 42.31 -25.25
N LYS A 10 17.80 41.51 -25.93
CA LYS A 10 17.24 40.29 -25.34
C LYS A 10 18.40 39.32 -25.13
N ARG A 11 18.70 38.98 -23.88
CA ARG A 11 19.65 37.89 -23.56
C ARG A 11 18.99 36.60 -24.02
N ALA A 12 19.55 35.95 -25.02
CA ALA A 12 19.16 34.61 -25.44
C ALA A 12 19.87 33.60 -24.54
N PHE A 13 19.14 32.60 -24.04
CA PHE A 13 19.72 31.47 -23.33
C PHE A 13 20.66 30.70 -24.27
N THR A 14 21.81 30.28 -23.74
CA THR A 14 22.74 29.47 -24.53
C THR A 14 22.31 28.00 -24.50
N LEU A 15 22.57 27.25 -25.58
CA LEU A 15 22.30 25.81 -25.60
C LEU A 15 23.09 25.07 -24.52
N VAL A 16 24.29 25.54 -24.19
CA VAL A 16 25.15 24.97 -23.15
C VAL A 16 24.51 25.11 -21.77
N GLU A 17 23.82 26.22 -21.51
CA GLU A 17 23.14 26.47 -20.24
C GLU A 17 21.98 25.50 -20.03
N ILE A 18 21.19 25.23 -21.08
CA ILE A 18 20.15 24.20 -21.02
C ILE A 18 20.75 22.79 -20.94
N LEU A 19 21.87 22.52 -21.63
CA LEU A 19 22.54 21.23 -21.60
C LEU A 19 23.01 20.84 -20.19
N ILE A 20 23.69 21.76 -19.49
CA ILE A 20 24.17 21.50 -18.12
C ILE A 20 22.98 21.28 -17.17
N VAL A 21 21.90 22.05 -17.33
CA VAL A 21 20.71 21.91 -16.49
C VAL A 21 20.06 20.53 -16.67
N VAL A 22 19.87 20.04 -17.90
CA VAL A 22 19.25 18.72 -18.11
C VAL A 22 20.17 17.59 -17.63
N VAL A 23 21.50 17.76 -17.71
CA VAL A 23 22.46 16.79 -17.15
C VAL A 23 22.32 16.73 -15.63
N ILE A 24 22.28 17.88 -14.96
CA ILE A 24 22.09 17.92 -13.49
C ILE A 24 20.73 17.33 -13.10
N LEU A 25 19.65 17.69 -13.80
CA LEU A 25 18.32 17.12 -13.55
C LEU A 25 18.29 15.60 -13.77
N GLY A 26 19.01 15.09 -14.78
CA GLY A 26 19.14 13.65 -15.03
C GLY A 26 19.84 12.91 -13.89
N ILE A 27 20.93 13.47 -13.36
CA ILE A 27 21.66 12.88 -12.21
C ILE A 27 20.79 12.88 -10.95
N LEU A 28 20.11 14.01 -10.67
CA LEU A 28 19.22 14.10 -9.51
C LEU A 28 18.05 13.12 -9.62
N ALA A 29 17.41 13.03 -10.79
CA ALA A 29 16.31 12.11 -11.02
C ALA A 29 16.73 10.64 -10.83
N ALA A 30 17.92 10.26 -11.30
CA ALA A 30 18.43 8.91 -11.17
C ALA A 30 18.62 8.45 -9.70
N ILE A 31 18.91 9.37 -8.78
CA ILE A 31 19.06 9.06 -7.35
C ILE A 31 17.71 9.12 -6.63
N VAL A 32 16.89 10.13 -6.91
CA VAL A 32 15.65 10.40 -6.16
C VAL A 32 14.55 9.38 -6.48
N ILE A 33 14.42 8.96 -7.74
CA ILE A 33 13.34 8.03 -8.17
C ILE A 33 13.39 6.69 -7.43
N PRO A 34 14.52 5.93 -7.40
CA PRO A 34 14.55 4.65 -6.69
C PRO A 34 14.29 4.81 -5.19
N GLN A 35 14.90 5.83 -4.56
CA GLN A 35 14.72 6.10 -3.13
C GLN A 35 13.25 6.38 -2.77
N PHE A 36 12.54 7.14 -3.60
CA PHE A 36 11.14 7.45 -3.36
C PHE A 36 10.24 6.21 -3.49
N THR A 37 10.51 5.36 -4.47
CA THR A 37 9.77 4.10 -4.68
C THR A 37 9.94 3.14 -3.51
N ASP A 38 11.15 3.02 -2.95
CA ASP A 38 11.42 2.16 -1.79
C ASP A 38 10.71 2.67 -0.53
N ALA A 39 10.83 3.98 -0.26
CA ALA A 39 10.18 4.62 0.89
C ALA A 39 8.65 4.50 0.82
N SER A 40 8.06 4.60 -0.38
CA SER A 40 6.62 4.42 -0.58
C SER A 40 6.19 2.98 -0.28
N GLN A 41 6.95 1.98 -0.71
CA GLN A 41 6.64 0.57 -0.43
C GLN A 41 6.74 0.26 1.07
N GLU A 42 7.78 0.76 1.73
CA GLU A 42 7.97 0.57 3.18
C GLU A 42 6.83 1.23 3.97
N ALA A 43 6.38 2.42 3.56
CA ALA A 43 5.23 3.09 4.16
C ALA A 43 3.93 2.28 4.01
N THR A 44 3.68 1.72 2.81
CA THR A 44 2.53 0.84 2.56
C THR A 44 2.61 -0.41 3.45
N MET A 45 3.76 -1.06 3.53
CA MET A 45 3.95 -2.26 4.35
C MET A 45 3.75 -1.98 5.85
N SER A 46 4.24 -0.85 6.33
CA SER A 46 4.03 -0.39 7.71
C SER A 46 2.54 -0.15 8.00
N SER A 47 1.81 0.45 7.05
CA SER A 47 0.36 0.66 7.15
C SER A 47 -0.40 -0.66 7.25
N VAL A 48 -0.07 -1.63 6.39
CA VAL A 48 -0.68 -2.98 6.41
C VAL A 48 -0.44 -3.64 7.76
N LYS A 49 0.79 -3.57 8.28
CA LYS A 49 1.14 -4.14 9.59
C LYS A 49 0.33 -3.51 10.73
N SER A 50 0.18 -2.20 10.74
CA SER A 50 -0.63 -1.50 11.75
C SER A 50 -2.11 -1.90 11.66
N MET A 51 -2.62 -2.10 10.45
CA MET A 51 -4.00 -2.55 10.25
C MET A 51 -4.20 -4.00 10.72
N LEU A 52 -3.28 -4.92 10.38
CA LEU A 52 -3.31 -6.30 10.87
C LEU A 52 -3.34 -6.37 12.40
N GLN A 53 -2.50 -5.57 13.07
CA GLN A 53 -2.51 -5.50 14.53
C GLN A 53 -3.86 -5.03 15.08
N THR A 54 -4.47 -4.05 14.42
CA THR A 54 -5.80 -3.56 14.81
C THR A 54 -6.86 -4.64 14.63
N ILE A 55 -6.89 -5.32 13.48
CA ILE A 55 -7.86 -6.37 13.18
C ILE A 55 -7.68 -7.57 14.13
N ARG A 56 -6.45 -8.05 14.32
CA ARG A 56 -6.13 -9.14 15.28
C ARG A 56 -6.61 -8.78 16.69
N SER A 57 -6.43 -7.53 17.12
CA SER A 57 -6.96 -7.08 18.41
C SER A 57 -8.49 -7.13 18.48
N GLN A 58 -9.20 -6.83 17.39
CA GLN A 58 -10.66 -6.92 17.34
C GLN A 58 -11.15 -8.37 17.32
N ILE A 59 -10.47 -9.26 16.60
CA ILE A 59 -10.76 -10.70 16.58
C ILE A 59 -10.64 -11.28 18.00
N GLU A 60 -9.57 -10.93 18.73
CA GLU A 60 -9.40 -11.37 20.12
C GLU A 60 -10.50 -10.82 21.04
N LEU A 61 -10.92 -9.57 20.85
CA LEU A 61 -12.05 -9.00 21.60
C LEU A 61 -13.38 -9.69 21.29
N TYR A 62 -13.64 -10.02 20.03
CA TYR A 62 -14.78 -10.83 19.60
C TYR A 62 -14.76 -12.17 20.30
N ARG A 63 -13.61 -12.85 20.27
CA ARG A 63 -13.42 -14.17 20.88
C ARG A 63 -13.72 -14.16 22.38
N VAL A 64 -13.24 -13.15 23.11
CA VAL A 64 -13.50 -13.01 24.54
C VAL A 64 -14.98 -12.79 24.84
N LYS A 65 -15.68 -11.99 24.03
CA LYS A 65 -17.11 -11.72 24.22
C LYS A 65 -18.02 -12.88 23.80
N ASN A 66 -17.60 -13.66 22.80
CA ASN A 66 -18.36 -14.78 22.25
C ASN A 66 -17.90 -16.13 22.80
N ASN A 67 -17.56 -16.19 24.09
CA ASN A 67 -17.25 -17.44 24.80
C ASN A 67 -16.15 -18.31 24.15
N GLY A 68 -15.16 -17.68 23.50
CA GLY A 68 -14.05 -18.37 22.85
C GLY A 68 -14.26 -18.70 21.38
N VAL A 69 -15.44 -18.38 20.82
CA VAL A 69 -15.77 -18.56 19.40
C VAL A 69 -15.09 -17.46 18.57
N LEU A 70 -14.42 -17.86 17.49
CA LEU A 70 -13.79 -16.95 16.54
C LEU A 70 -14.85 -16.38 15.58
N PRO A 71 -14.65 -15.16 15.04
CA PRO A 71 -15.51 -14.65 13.98
C PRO A 71 -15.37 -15.50 12.72
N ASP A 72 -16.45 -15.63 11.95
CA ASP A 72 -16.40 -16.22 10.61
C ASP A 72 -16.08 -15.11 9.60
N LEU A 73 -14.85 -15.14 9.06
CA LEU A 73 -14.39 -14.20 8.03
C LEU A 73 -14.08 -14.91 6.71
N SER A 74 -14.69 -16.09 6.48
CA SER A 74 -14.46 -16.88 5.27
C SER A 74 -15.05 -16.26 3.99
N ALA A 75 -15.96 -15.29 4.14
CA ALA A 75 -16.63 -14.62 3.02
C ALA A 75 -16.69 -13.09 3.13
N ASP A 76 -16.78 -12.55 4.35
CA ASP A 76 -16.98 -11.12 4.59
C ASP A 76 -16.55 -10.69 6.00
N TRP A 77 -16.85 -9.43 6.34
CA TRP A 77 -16.51 -8.80 7.61
C TRP A 77 -17.69 -8.68 8.58
N ASP A 78 -18.84 -9.30 8.28
CA ASP A 78 -20.12 -9.00 8.96
C ASP A 78 -20.01 -9.27 10.46
N ASP A 79 -19.39 -10.38 10.87
CA ASP A 79 -19.18 -10.72 12.29
C ASP A 79 -18.44 -9.64 13.09
N LEU A 80 -17.52 -8.91 12.44
CA LEU A 80 -16.76 -7.83 13.08
C LEU A 80 -17.41 -6.46 12.90
N VAL A 81 -18.08 -6.21 11.77
CA VAL A 81 -18.70 -4.92 11.46
C VAL A 81 -20.06 -4.80 12.14
N ASP A 82 -20.95 -5.76 11.95
CA ASP A 82 -22.28 -5.77 12.59
C ASP A 82 -22.17 -5.99 14.11
N GLY A 83 -21.07 -6.60 14.56
CA GLY A 83 -20.72 -6.77 15.97
C GLY A 83 -20.16 -5.53 16.66
N ASP A 84 -20.05 -4.38 15.98
CA ASP A 84 -19.45 -3.12 16.47
C ASP A 84 -17.97 -3.25 16.90
N TYR A 85 -17.23 -4.22 16.36
CA TYR A 85 -15.78 -4.37 16.60
C TYR A 85 -14.97 -3.53 15.61
N LEU A 86 -15.45 -3.43 14.37
CA LEU A 86 -14.90 -2.58 13.33
C LEU A 86 -15.97 -1.61 12.83
N GLN A 87 -15.58 -0.38 12.52
CA GLN A 87 -16.53 0.63 11.99
C GLN A 87 -16.87 0.41 10.51
N ALA A 88 -16.00 -0.28 9.78
CA ALA A 88 -16.16 -0.63 8.37
C ALA A 88 -15.18 -1.74 8.00
N ALA A 89 -15.42 -2.40 6.87
CA ALA A 89 -14.47 -3.35 6.29
C ALA A 89 -13.11 -2.66 6.04
N PRO A 90 -11.99 -3.20 6.57
CA PRO A 90 -10.68 -2.62 6.39
C PRO A 90 -10.23 -2.74 4.94
N VAL A 91 -9.71 -1.65 4.38
CA VAL A 91 -9.16 -1.61 3.02
C VAL A 91 -7.67 -1.94 3.06
N ASN A 92 -7.24 -2.96 2.35
CA ASN A 92 -5.83 -3.30 2.21
C ASN A 92 -5.09 -2.19 1.43
N PRO A 93 -4.07 -1.54 2.03
CA PRO A 93 -3.27 -0.50 1.35
C PRO A 93 -2.53 -0.94 0.08
N ILE A 94 -2.29 -2.25 -0.11
CA ILE A 94 -1.55 -2.81 -1.25
C ILE A 94 -2.46 -2.91 -2.47
N THR A 95 -3.66 -3.47 -2.29
CA THR A 95 -4.59 -3.77 -3.39
C THR A 95 -5.68 -2.71 -3.55
N GLY A 96 -5.96 -1.94 -2.48
CA GLY A 96 -7.08 -1.00 -2.42
C GLY A 96 -8.45 -1.65 -2.25
N GLY A 97 -8.50 -2.97 -2.10
CA GLY A 97 -9.72 -3.73 -1.86
C GLY A 97 -9.93 -4.06 -0.37
N SER A 98 -11.07 -4.66 -0.05
CA SER A 98 -11.45 -5.04 1.32
C SER A 98 -11.97 -6.48 1.42
N ALA A 99 -11.79 -7.31 0.40
CA ALA A 99 -12.26 -8.69 0.43
C ALA A 99 -11.49 -9.49 1.50
N VAL A 100 -12.19 -10.41 2.16
CA VAL A 100 -11.59 -11.34 3.14
C VAL A 100 -12.09 -12.75 2.84
N GLY A 101 -11.18 -13.72 2.95
CA GLY A 101 -11.48 -15.12 2.66
C GLY A 101 -10.29 -16.05 2.81
N ASP A 102 -10.48 -17.32 2.43
CA ASP A 102 -9.55 -18.43 2.67
C ASP A 102 -8.34 -18.48 1.71
N MET A 103 -8.33 -17.78 0.57
CA MET A 103 -7.16 -17.71 -0.35
C MET A 103 -7.40 -16.69 -1.47
N GLY A 104 -6.39 -15.88 -1.81
CA GLY A 104 -6.40 -14.97 -2.98
C GLY A 104 -6.99 -13.57 -2.78
N ASP A 105 -7.69 -13.35 -1.67
CA ASP A 105 -8.32 -12.08 -1.35
C ASP A 105 -7.34 -11.03 -0.77
N ASP A 106 -7.81 -9.81 -0.61
CA ASP A 106 -7.04 -8.71 -0.02
C ASP A 106 -6.57 -9.04 1.39
N TRP A 107 -7.42 -9.69 2.17
CA TRP A 107 -7.15 -10.22 3.49
C TRP A 107 -7.38 -11.73 3.51
N HIS A 108 -6.39 -12.46 4.01
CA HIS A 108 -6.46 -13.90 4.16
C HIS A 108 -6.86 -14.26 5.58
N TRP A 109 -7.97 -14.97 5.74
CA TRP A 109 -8.45 -15.48 7.01
C TRP A 109 -8.13 -16.97 7.12
N ASP A 110 -7.37 -17.34 8.16
CA ASP A 110 -7.16 -18.73 8.53
C ASP A 110 -8.12 -19.09 9.67
N ALA A 111 -9.22 -19.76 9.33
CA ALA A 111 -10.21 -20.21 10.29
C ALA A 111 -9.70 -21.31 11.25
N ALA A 112 -8.67 -22.06 10.84
CA ALA A 112 -8.09 -23.13 11.65
C ALA A 112 -7.19 -22.58 12.76
N GLU A 113 -6.45 -21.52 12.45
CA GLU A 113 -5.56 -20.83 13.40
C GLU A 113 -6.23 -19.65 14.11
N GLY A 114 -7.35 -19.14 13.57
CA GLY A 114 -8.01 -17.92 14.04
C GLY A 114 -7.17 -16.67 13.79
N ASN A 115 -6.40 -16.70 12.71
CA ASN A 115 -5.44 -15.65 12.38
C ASN A 115 -5.82 -14.96 11.07
N ILE A 116 -5.40 -13.70 10.95
CA ILE A 116 -5.57 -12.94 9.73
C ILE A 116 -4.22 -12.48 9.20
N GLN A 117 -4.10 -12.50 7.89
CA GLN A 117 -2.92 -12.13 7.12
C GLN A 117 -3.34 -11.18 5.99
N ALA A 118 -2.41 -10.36 5.54
CA ALA A 118 -2.61 -9.54 4.36
C ALA A 118 -1.97 -10.21 3.16
N ARG A 119 -2.53 -9.97 1.96
CA ARG A 119 -1.91 -10.41 0.71
C ARG A 119 -0.43 -9.98 0.67
N ASN A 120 0.46 -10.95 0.47
CA ASN A 120 1.86 -10.67 0.23
C ASN A 120 2.03 -10.17 -1.22
N PRO A 121 2.55 -8.96 -1.45
CA PRO A 121 2.72 -8.43 -2.80
C PRO A 121 3.85 -9.13 -3.58
N ASP A 122 4.78 -9.78 -2.87
CA ASP A 122 5.86 -10.58 -3.47
C ASP A 122 5.45 -12.04 -3.71
N ASP A 123 4.19 -12.39 -3.39
CA ASP A 123 3.66 -13.73 -3.64
C ASP A 123 3.48 -13.94 -5.14
N ILE A 124 4.34 -14.77 -5.72
CA ILE A 124 4.32 -15.14 -7.13
C ILE A 124 3.43 -16.36 -7.23
N ASP A 125 2.29 -16.21 -7.90
CA ASP A 125 1.43 -17.32 -8.29
C ASP A 125 2.17 -18.21 -9.31
N PHE A 126 2.71 -19.35 -8.86
CA PHE A 126 3.45 -20.28 -9.71
C PHE A 126 2.54 -21.27 -10.46
N ASP A 127 1.34 -21.55 -9.96
CA ASP A 127 0.42 -22.55 -10.51
C ASP A 127 -0.68 -21.97 -11.42
N GLY A 128 -0.81 -20.64 -11.43
CA GLY A 128 -1.69 -19.85 -12.29
C GLY A 128 -3.15 -19.88 -11.85
N ASP A 129 -3.45 -20.22 -10.61
CA ASP A 129 -4.82 -20.27 -10.08
C ASP A 129 -5.37 -18.89 -9.66
N GLY A 130 -4.51 -17.86 -9.68
CA GLY A 130 -4.84 -16.46 -9.34
C GLY A 130 -4.72 -16.13 -7.86
N ASN A 131 -4.44 -17.12 -7.02
CA ASN A 131 -4.08 -17.00 -5.63
C ASN A 131 -2.55 -17.09 -5.55
N GLY A 132 -1.92 -16.30 -4.69
CA GLY A 132 -0.50 -16.52 -4.44
C GLY A 132 -0.28 -17.90 -3.81
N ASP A 133 0.97 -18.39 -3.77
CA ASP A 133 1.36 -19.69 -3.21
C ASP A 133 0.99 -19.85 -1.72
N GLY A 134 0.44 -18.79 -1.11
CA GLY A 134 -0.05 -18.76 0.25
C GLY A 134 1.06 -18.51 1.24
N ASP A 135 2.23 -18.03 0.77
CA ASP A 135 3.38 -17.69 1.61
C ASP A 135 3.02 -16.45 2.44
N PRO A 136 2.71 -16.62 3.73
CA PRO A 136 2.31 -15.49 4.55
C PRO A 136 3.50 -14.57 4.75
N LEU A 137 3.23 -13.27 4.84
CA LEU A 137 4.25 -12.33 5.30
C LEU A 137 4.80 -12.83 6.65
N PRO A 138 6.12 -12.77 6.89
CA PRO A 138 6.78 -13.47 8.00
C PRO A 138 6.45 -12.90 9.40
N TRP A 139 5.41 -12.08 9.57
CA TRP A 139 5.06 -11.37 10.80
C TRP A 139 3.54 -11.23 11.05
#